data_AF-A0A2R6IZ16-F1
#
_entry.id   AF-A0A2R6IZ16-F1
#
_cell.length_a   1.000
_cell.length_b   1.000
_cell.length_c   1.000
_cell.angle_alpha   90.00
_cell.angle_beta   90.00
_cell.angle_gamma   90.00
#
_symmetry.space_group_name_H-M   'P 1'
#
loop_
_entity.id
_entity.type
_entity.pdbx_description
1 polymer ?
#
loop_
_entity_poly.entity_id
_entity_poly.type
_entity_poly.pdbx_seq_one_letter_code
_entity_poly.pdbx_strand_id
1 'polypeptide(L)'
;MPEPGVDRSFSEPHTLLTCRCGWEGHDDDIERWDVQRDSDRVVRQCPSCSDPVPEWGTIRPVDAAARIARGPLRRSLVEAGVLDG
;
A
#
# COMPACT_ATOMS: atom_id res chain seq x y z
N MET A 1 -9.93 -4.33 -18.65
CA MET A 1 -8.95 -3.97 -17.60
C MET A 1 -9.11 -4.98 -16.49
N PRO A 2 -8.02 -5.58 -15.97
CA PRO A 2 -8.11 -6.54 -14.87
C PRO A 2 -8.73 -5.89 -13.64
N GLU A 3 -9.43 -6.68 -12.82
CA GLU A 3 -9.89 -6.22 -11.51
C GLU A 3 -8.71 -6.20 -10.54
N PRO A 4 -8.61 -5.20 -9.64
CA PRO A 4 -7.54 -5.16 -8.68
C PRO A 4 -7.71 -6.29 -7.67
N GLY A 5 -6.66 -7.07 -7.47
CA GLY A 5 -6.74 -8.36 -6.80
C GLY A 5 -5.60 -8.61 -5.83
N VAL A 6 -5.83 -9.57 -4.94
CA VAL A 6 -4.87 -10.07 -3.96
C VAL A 6 -4.92 -11.59 -4.00
N ASP A 7 -3.86 -12.20 -4.49
CA ASP A 7 -3.73 -13.64 -4.61
C ASP A 7 -2.68 -14.17 -3.64
N ARG A 8 -3.04 -15.20 -2.89
CA ARG A 8 -2.11 -15.87 -1.97
C ARG A 8 -1.45 -17.03 -2.70
N SER A 9 -0.14 -16.94 -2.89
CA SER A 9 0.67 -18.10 -3.24
C SER A 9 0.79 -18.99 -1.99
N PHE A 10 0.45 -20.27 -2.09
CA PHE A 10 0.74 -21.24 -1.03
C PHE A 10 2.19 -21.75 -1.09
N SER A 11 2.92 -21.36 -2.13
CA SER A 11 4.30 -21.77 -2.39
C SER A 11 5.32 -20.66 -2.13
N GLU A 12 4.88 -19.41 -2.03
CA GLU A 12 5.74 -18.25 -1.77
C GLU A 12 5.20 -17.46 -0.57
N PRO A 13 6.08 -16.88 0.27
CA PRO A 13 5.65 -16.17 1.47
C PRO A 13 5.00 -14.80 1.16
N HIS A 14 5.10 -14.34 -0.08
CA HIS A 14 4.65 -13.03 -0.53
C HIS A 14 3.29 -13.09 -1.22
N THR A 15 2.50 -12.04 -1.02
CA THR A 15 1.17 -11.92 -1.61
C THR A 15 1.29 -11.32 -3.00
N LEU A 16 0.68 -11.93 -4.01
CA LEU A 16 0.62 -11.39 -5.36
C LEU A 16 -0.50 -10.33 -5.44
N LEU A 17 -0.19 -9.20 -6.07
CA LEU A 17 -1.05 -8.04 -6.17
C LEU A 17 -1.25 -7.67 -7.64
N THR A 18 -2.50 -7.46 -8.05
CA THR A 18 -2.83 -7.06 -9.43
C THR A 18 -3.50 -5.69 -9.43
N CYS A 19 -3.10 -4.79 -10.33
CA CYS A 19 -3.69 -3.46 -10.50
C CYS A 19 -4.52 -3.38 -11.79
N ARG A 20 -5.50 -2.48 -11.82
CA ARG A 20 -6.31 -2.19 -13.03
C ARG A 20 -5.48 -1.74 -14.24
N CYS A 21 -4.32 -1.13 -14.00
CA CYS A 21 -3.40 -0.69 -15.06
C CYS A 21 -2.65 -1.87 -15.73
N GLY A 22 -2.80 -3.09 -15.21
CA GLY A 22 -2.13 -4.29 -15.71
C GLY A 22 -0.82 -4.64 -14.97
N TRP A 23 -0.42 -3.86 -13.96
CA TRP A 23 0.71 -4.22 -13.12
C TRP A 23 0.37 -5.43 -12.25
N GLU A 24 1.32 -6.36 -12.16
CA GLU A 24 1.29 -7.54 -11.29
C GLU A 24 2.66 -7.67 -10.63
N GLY A 25 2.67 -7.89 -9.32
CA GLY A 25 3.89 -8.02 -8.52
C GLY A 25 3.59 -8.38 -7.08
N HIS A 26 4.61 -8.51 -6.25
CA HIS A 26 4.44 -8.93 -4.86
C HIS A 26 4.22 -7.73 -3.91
N ASP A 27 3.70 -8.00 -2.71
CA ASP A 27 3.44 -6.96 -1.73
C ASP A 27 4.71 -6.27 -1.22
N ASP A 28 5.88 -6.90 -1.33
CA ASP A 28 7.19 -6.30 -1.03
C ASP A 28 7.74 -5.41 -2.16
N ASP A 29 7.19 -5.47 -3.38
CA ASP A 29 7.51 -4.51 -4.45
C ASP A 29 6.89 -3.13 -4.20
N ILE A 30 6.03 -3.00 -3.18
CA ILE A 30 5.29 -1.77 -2.87
C ILE A 30 6.15 -0.80 -2.06
N GLU A 31 6.70 0.18 -2.78
CA GLU A 31 7.59 1.19 -2.22
C GLU A 31 6.87 2.48 -1.75
N ARG A 32 5.57 2.63 -2.03
CA ARG A 32 4.81 3.86 -1.78
C ARG A 32 3.41 3.59 -1.22
N TRP A 33 3.00 4.48 -0.32
CA TRP A 33 1.67 4.47 0.30
C TRP A 33 1.02 5.85 0.18
N ASP A 34 -0.24 5.85 -0.21
CA ASP A 34 -1.10 7.03 -0.24
C ASP A 34 -1.71 7.25 1.14
N VAL A 35 -1.40 8.40 1.75
CA VAL A 35 -1.87 8.78 3.08
C VAL A 35 -3.08 9.70 2.94
N GLN A 36 -4.28 9.15 3.11
CA GLN A 36 -5.54 9.86 2.91
C GLN A 36 -6.11 10.33 4.25
N ARG A 37 -5.70 11.53 4.70
CA ARG A 37 -6.11 12.10 5.99
C ARG A 37 -7.61 12.32 6.11
N ASP A 38 -8.27 12.82 5.06
CA ASP A 38 -9.71 13.08 5.07
C ASP A 38 -10.56 11.81 5.27
N SER A 39 -10.03 10.66 4.84
CA SER A 39 -10.69 9.35 4.97
C SER A 39 -10.10 8.49 6.10
N ASP A 40 -9.18 9.05 6.89
CA ASP A 40 -8.44 8.40 7.98
C ASP A 40 -7.93 6.99 7.61
N ARG A 41 -7.19 6.90 6.49
CA ARG A 41 -6.64 5.64 5.99
C ARG A 41 -5.33 5.80 5.26
N VAL A 42 -4.58 4.71 5.18
CA VAL A 42 -3.37 4.59 4.38
C VAL A 42 -3.52 3.41 3.41
N VAL A 43 -3.25 3.65 2.12
CA VAL A 43 -3.51 2.71 1.02
C VAL A 43 -2.23 2.49 0.22
N ARG A 44 -1.99 1.28 -0.26
CA ARG A 44 -0.85 0.99 -1.14
C ARG A 44 -1.01 1.68 -2.50
N GLN A 45 0.07 2.22 -3.05
CA GLN A 45 0.06 2.78 -4.41
C GLN A 45 0.66 1.80 -5.41
N CYS A 46 0.05 1.72 -6.60
CA CYS A 46 0.62 0.94 -7.70
C CYS A 46 1.95 1.55 -8.16
N PRO A 47 3.05 0.77 -8.26
CA PRO A 47 4.33 1.28 -8.76
C PRO A 47 4.27 1.75 -10.22
N SER A 48 3.34 1.23 -11.01
CA SER A 48 3.22 1.55 -12.44
C SER A 48 2.37 2.78 -12.72
N CYS A 49 1.18 2.91 -12.12
CA CYS A 49 0.28 4.04 -12.39
C CYS A 49 0.14 5.03 -11.23
N SER A 50 0.77 4.77 -10.09
CA SER A 50 0.69 5.57 -8.85
C SER A 50 -0.71 5.69 -8.24
N ASP A 51 -1.72 5.04 -8.81
CA ASP A 51 -3.08 5.02 -8.23
C ASP A 51 -3.09 4.29 -6.89
N PRO A 52 -3.85 4.80 -5.90
CA PRO A 52 -4.11 4.06 -4.66
C PRO A 52 -5.02 2.86 -4.95
N VAL A 53 -4.61 1.67 -4.47
CA VAL A 53 -5.35 0.41 -4.66
C VAL A 53 -5.80 -0.14 -3.31
N PRO A 54 -6.98 0.27 -2.79
CA PRO A 54 -7.46 -0.15 -1.47
C PRO A 54 -7.71 -1.65 -1.35
N GLU A 55 -7.97 -2.33 -2.46
CA GLU A 55 -8.18 -3.78 -2.55
C GLU A 55 -6.94 -4.57 -2.12
N TRP A 56 -5.73 -3.99 -2.26
CA TRP A 56 -4.48 -4.58 -1.76
C TRP A 56 -4.32 -4.55 -0.25
N GLY A 57 -5.30 -3.99 0.47
CA GLY A 57 -5.27 -3.83 1.91
C GLY A 57 -5.08 -2.37 2.29
N THR A 58 -5.95 -1.92 3.20
CA THR A 58 -5.98 -0.57 3.75
C THR A 58 -5.66 -0.63 5.24
N ILE A 59 -4.81 0.26 5.73
CA ILE A 59 -4.55 0.42 7.16
C ILE A 59 -5.39 1.59 7.67
N ARG A 60 -6.16 1.34 8.74
CA ARG A 60 -6.95 2.34 9.45
C ARG A 60 -6.80 2.15 10.95
N PRO A 61 -6.87 3.23 11.76
CA PRO A 61 -6.73 4.64 11.38
C PRO A 61 -5.29 4.99 10.92
N VAL A 62 -5.05 6.21 10.45
CA VAL A 62 -3.70 6.70 10.11
C VAL A 62 -2.76 6.57 11.32
N ASP A 63 -3.24 6.86 12.52
CA ASP A 63 -2.47 6.69 13.75
C ASP A 63 -2.04 5.25 14.02
N ALA A 64 -2.86 4.27 13.64
CA ALA A 64 -2.48 2.87 13.77
C ALA A 64 -1.40 2.51 12.74
N ALA A 65 -1.49 3.04 11.52
CA ALA A 65 -0.44 2.91 10.51
C ALA A 65 0.88 3.48 11.03
N ALA A 66 0.86 4.67 11.66
CA ALA A 66 2.01 5.32 12.26
C ALA A 66 2.70 4.46 13.33
N ARG A 67 1.93 3.78 14.20
CA ARG A 67 2.48 2.91 15.26
C ARG A 67 3.19 1.67 14.74
N ILE A 68 2.76 1.13 13.61
CA ILE A 68 3.36 -0.08 13.01
C ILE A 68 4.33 0.24 11.87
N ALA A 69 4.48 1.52 11.53
CA ALA A 69 5.18 1.97 10.35
C ALA A 69 6.64 1.51 10.34
N ARG A 70 7.03 0.87 9.23
CA ARG A 70 8.40 0.43 8.95
C ARG A 70 8.65 0.46 7.45
N GLY A 71 9.92 0.55 7.06
CA GLY A 71 10.33 0.57 5.65
C GLY A 71 9.56 1.60 4.80
N PRO A 72 9.00 1.20 3.64
CA PRO A 72 8.24 2.07 2.73
C PRO A 72 7.06 2.83 3.39
N LEU A 73 6.32 2.18 4.28
CA LEU A 73 5.20 2.80 4.98
C LEU A 73 5.66 3.96 5.87
N ARG A 74 6.76 3.79 6.63
CA ARG A 74 7.32 4.86 7.46
C ARG A 74 7.76 6.06 6.61
N ARG A 75 8.45 5.81 5.50
CA ARG A 75 8.89 6.88 4.58
C ARG A 75 7.69 7.69 4.08
N SER A 76 6.64 7.02 3.61
CA SER A 76 5.43 7.67 3.10
C SER A 76 4.71 8.50 4.17
N LEU A 77 4.67 8.02 5.41
CA LEU A 77 4.07 8.75 6.54
C LEU A 77 4.88 9.97 6.98
N VAL A 78 6.22 9.90 6.91
CA VAL A 78 7.09 11.07 7.14
C VAL A 78 6.90 12.11 6.05
N GLU A 79 6.91 11.70 4.78
CA GLU A 79 6.66 12.59 3.64
C GLU A 79 5.29 13.26 3.70
N ALA A 80 4.27 12.55 4.20
CA ALA A 80 2.93 13.08 4.43
C ALA A 80 2.80 13.93 5.72
N GLY A 81 3.89 14.13 6.47
CA GLY A 81 3.92 14.92 7.70
C GLY A 81 3.11 14.33 8.86
N VAL A 82 2.91 13.00 8.87
CA VAL A 82 2.24 12.29 9.98
C VAL A 82 3.24 11.90 11.06
N LEU A 83 4.46 11.54 10.67
CA LEU A 83 5.56 11.18 11.55
C LEU A 83 6.71 12.19 11.41
N ASP A 84 7.46 12.38 12.48
CA ASP A 84 8.76 13.06 12.44
C ASP A 84 9.84 12.12 11.86
N GLY A 85 10.74 12.70 11.06
CA GLY A 85 11.78 12.00 10.27
C GLY A 85 12.96 11.49 11.08
#